data_AF-A0A7J7J686-F1
#
_entry.id   AF-A0A7J7J686-F1
#
_cell.length_a   1.000
_cell.length_b   1.000
_cell.length_c   1.000
_cell.angle_alpha   90.00
_cell.angle_beta   90.00
_cell.angle_gamma   90.00
#
_symmetry.space_group_name_H-M   'P 1'
#
loop_
_entity.id
_entity.type
_entity.pdbx_description
1 polymer ?
#
loop_
_entity_poly.entity_id
_entity_poly.type
_entity_poly.pdbx_seq_one_letter_code
_entity_poly.pdbx_strand_id
1 'polypeptide(L)'
;MKCAGVVENRLSNTTDDTVKDYGLVFICAEENQNARICLYLGNHLVKNPELTDLHTLSHYVLQMLTVPRGSYQNCLFSGQVKICIKSFCRLIRSKRAGVGKSLRRNDLVAALRKDKKLHGKDITIPIYKTIDTDHIIHRLTEELGNGYTDSLHNTIHLDIAHEVDSGVDELLFNLIILRSIVSSEGVVWQAQNTQYYIIECMPFTRKVS
;
A
#
# COMPACT_ATOMS: atom_id res chain seq x y z
N MET A 1 -23.78 -3.10 -9.22
CA MET A 1 -24.31 -3.30 -10.59
C MET A 1 -24.58 -2.02 -11.40
N LYS A 2 -24.75 -0.82 -10.82
CA LYS A 2 -25.01 0.42 -11.59
C LYS A 2 -23.77 1.04 -12.27
N CYS A 3 -22.55 0.72 -11.84
CA CYS A 3 -21.33 1.39 -12.35
C CYS A 3 -20.89 0.93 -13.74
N ALA A 4 -21.10 -0.35 -14.12
CA ALA A 4 -20.60 -0.88 -15.39
C ALA A 4 -21.21 -0.17 -16.62
N GLY A 5 -22.54 0.01 -16.64
CA GLY A 5 -23.23 0.70 -17.74
C GLY A 5 -22.89 2.20 -17.85
N VAL A 6 -22.50 2.83 -16.74
CA VAL A 6 -22.04 4.24 -16.74
C VAL A 6 -20.65 4.36 -17.35
N VAL A 7 -19.76 3.41 -17.05
CA VAL A 7 -18.40 3.36 -17.62
C VAL A 7 -18.46 3.05 -19.12
N GLU A 8 -19.25 2.06 -19.54
CA GLU A 8 -19.47 1.73 -20.96
C GLU A 8 -19.97 2.94 -21.77
N ASN A 9 -21.00 3.63 -21.27
CA ASN A 9 -21.53 4.83 -21.92
C ASN A 9 -20.50 5.95 -21.99
N ARG A 10 -19.67 6.14 -20.95
CA ARG A 10 -18.60 7.14 -20.98
C ARG A 10 -17.51 6.78 -21.99
N LEU A 11 -17.06 5.52 -22.04
CA LEU A 11 -16.08 5.06 -23.02
C LEU A 11 -16.60 5.24 -24.45
N SER A 12 -17.89 4.93 -24.70
CA SER A 12 -18.52 5.10 -26.01
C SER A 12 -18.68 6.58 -26.43
N ASN A 13 -18.89 7.47 -25.45
CA ASN A 13 -19.10 8.91 -25.69
C ASN A 13 -17.81 9.73 -25.64
N THR A 14 -16.66 9.12 -25.32
CA THR A 14 -15.36 9.78 -25.39
C THR A 14 -14.83 9.70 -26.82
N THR A 15 -15.58 10.30 -27.77
CA THR A 15 -15.17 10.47 -29.17
C THR A 15 -14.39 11.78 -29.35
N ASP A 16 -13.51 12.10 -28.40
CA ASP A 16 -12.61 13.22 -28.56
C ASP A 16 -11.35 12.71 -29.27
N ASP A 17 -11.33 12.89 -30.60
CA ASP A 17 -10.25 12.54 -31.53
C ASP A 17 -8.90 13.24 -31.19
N THR A 18 -8.86 14.00 -30.10
CA THR A 18 -7.71 14.80 -29.62
C THR A 18 -6.76 14.04 -28.70
N VAL A 19 -7.14 12.87 -28.17
CA VAL A 19 -6.25 12.02 -27.35
C VAL A 19 -6.03 10.67 -28.04
N LYS A 20 -5.13 10.63 -29.03
CA LYS A 20 -4.80 9.40 -29.78
C LYS A 20 -3.78 8.49 -29.07
N ASP A 21 -3.23 8.93 -27.94
CA ASP A 21 -2.11 8.27 -27.25
C ASP A 21 -2.45 7.82 -25.81
N TYR A 22 -3.65 7.30 -25.56
CA TYR A 22 -3.97 6.76 -24.22
C TYR A 22 -3.69 5.25 -24.13
N GLY A 23 -3.01 4.83 -23.05
CA GLY A 23 -2.78 3.42 -22.71
C GLY A 23 -3.79 2.94 -21.67
N LEU A 24 -4.98 2.53 -22.10
CA LEU A 24 -6.01 2.00 -21.19
C LEU A 24 -5.86 0.48 -21.06
N VAL A 25 -5.62 0.01 -19.84
CA VAL A 25 -5.48 -1.42 -19.53
C VAL A 25 -6.57 -1.82 -18.53
N PHE A 26 -7.33 -2.86 -18.86
CA PHE A 26 -8.29 -3.49 -17.95
C PHE A 26 -7.74 -4.84 -17.50
N ILE A 27 -7.70 -5.05 -16.19
CA ILE A 27 -7.34 -6.33 -15.58
C ILE A 27 -8.59 -6.83 -14.86
N CYS A 28 -9.02 -8.05 -15.18
CA CYS A 28 -10.15 -8.70 -14.56
C CYS A 28 -9.76 -10.09 -14.08
N ALA A 29 -10.31 -10.51 -12.94
CA ALA A 29 -10.19 -11.90 -12.50
C ALA A 29 -10.90 -12.81 -13.50
N GLU A 30 -10.29 -13.96 -13.79
CA GLU A 30 -10.82 -14.96 -14.73
C GLU A 30 -12.24 -15.42 -14.33
N GLU A 31 -12.50 -15.55 -13.04
CA GLU A 31 -13.82 -15.88 -12.47
C GLU A 31 -14.92 -14.88 -12.86
N ASN A 32 -14.52 -13.64 -13.20
CA ASN A 32 -15.40 -12.53 -13.58
C ASN A 32 -15.37 -12.25 -15.09
N GLN A 33 -14.94 -13.18 -15.94
CA GLN A 33 -14.96 -13.01 -17.40
C GLN A 33 -16.36 -12.71 -17.96
N ASN A 34 -17.41 -13.16 -17.28
CA ASN A 34 -18.81 -12.87 -17.65
C ASN A 34 -19.29 -11.49 -17.17
N ALA A 35 -18.44 -10.69 -16.52
CA ALA A 35 -18.77 -9.33 -16.18
C ALA A 35 -19.05 -8.52 -17.45
N ARG A 36 -20.07 -7.68 -17.40
CA ARG A 36 -20.58 -6.90 -18.54
C ARG A 36 -19.49 -6.10 -19.26
N ILE A 37 -18.55 -5.52 -18.51
CA ILE A 37 -17.42 -4.77 -19.06
C ILE A 37 -16.43 -5.67 -19.83
N CYS A 38 -16.19 -6.90 -19.38
CA CYS A 38 -15.32 -7.85 -20.07
C CYS A 38 -15.93 -8.32 -21.39
N LEU A 39 -17.25 -8.54 -21.41
CA LEU A 39 -17.99 -8.87 -22.63
C LEU A 39 -17.96 -7.70 -23.63
N TYR A 40 -18.17 -6.47 -23.15
CA TYR A 40 -18.11 -5.27 -23.98
C TYR A 40 -16.72 -5.05 -24.61
N LEU A 41 -15.65 -5.27 -23.82
CA LEU A 41 -14.26 -5.13 -24.27
C LEU A 41 -13.71 -6.38 -24.97
N GLY A 42 -14.55 -7.36 -25.31
CA GLY A 42 -14.13 -8.66 -25.85
C GLY A 42 -13.20 -8.57 -27.06
N ASN A 43 -13.42 -7.58 -27.93
CA ASN A 43 -12.59 -7.36 -29.12
C ASN A 43 -11.18 -6.80 -28.82
N HIS A 44 -10.93 -6.38 -27.58
CA HIS A 44 -9.65 -5.83 -27.12
C HIS A 44 -8.93 -6.76 -26.13
N LEU A 45 -9.38 -8.00 -26.00
CA LEU A 45 -8.73 -8.98 -25.13
C LEU A 45 -7.33 -9.30 -25.67
N VAL A 46 -6.33 -9.03 -24.84
CA VAL A 46 -4.93 -9.40 -25.09
C VAL A 46 -4.63 -10.66 -24.29
N LYS A 47 -3.80 -11.55 -24.85
CA LYS A 47 -3.27 -12.67 -24.07
C LYS A 47 -2.55 -12.14 -22.84
N ASN A 48 -2.77 -12.79 -21.69
CA ASN A 48 -2.06 -12.43 -20.47
C ASN A 48 -0.55 -12.38 -20.74
N PRO A 49 0.13 -11.28 -20.36
CA PRO A 49 1.57 -11.21 -20.51
C PRO A 49 2.22 -12.34 -19.71
N GLU A 50 3.34 -12.86 -20.20
CA GLU A 50 4.13 -13.81 -19.43
C GLU A 50 4.53 -13.15 -18.10
N LEU A 51 4.14 -13.79 -17.00
CA LEU A 51 4.49 -13.32 -15.68
C LEU A 51 6.01 -13.40 -15.54
N THR A 52 6.64 -12.26 -15.26
CA THR A 52 8.05 -12.24 -14.90
C THR A 52 8.27 -13.06 -13.64
N ASP A 53 9.44 -13.68 -13.51
CA ASP A 53 9.77 -14.47 -12.33
C ASP A 53 9.69 -13.63 -11.04
N LEU A 54 9.42 -14.30 -9.92
CA LEU A 54 9.24 -13.64 -8.62
C LEU A 54 10.45 -12.81 -8.21
N HIS A 55 11.66 -13.17 -8.64
CA HIS A 55 12.87 -12.43 -8.29
C HIS A 55 12.91 -11.09 -9.03
N THR A 56 12.62 -11.07 -10.32
CA THR A 56 12.55 -9.82 -11.10
C THR A 56 11.43 -8.91 -10.61
N LEU A 57 10.24 -9.45 -10.33
CA LEU A 57 9.14 -8.68 -9.75
C LEU A 57 9.51 -8.10 -8.38
N SER A 58 10.14 -8.91 -7.52
CA SER A 58 10.60 -8.45 -6.20
C SER A 58 11.64 -7.33 -6.32
N HIS A 59 12.57 -7.45 -7.27
CA HIS A 59 13.56 -6.42 -7.54
C HIS A 59 12.92 -5.12 -8.01
N TYR A 60 11.99 -5.19 -8.97
CA TYR A 60 11.25 -4.04 -9.46
C TYR A 60 10.47 -3.33 -8.32
N VAL A 61 9.74 -4.08 -7.51
CA VAL A 61 9.02 -3.53 -6.35
C VAL A 61 9.99 -2.91 -5.35
N LEU A 62 11.13 -3.54 -5.06
CA LEU A 62 12.14 -2.97 -4.16
C LEU A 62 12.69 -1.64 -4.69
N GLN A 63 12.91 -1.51 -5.99
CA GLN A 63 13.34 -0.25 -6.60
C GLN A 63 12.28 0.85 -6.43
N MET A 64 11.00 0.52 -6.70
CA MET A 64 9.87 1.45 -6.51
C MET A 64 9.72 1.91 -5.06
N LEU A 65 9.99 1.02 -4.10
CA LEU A 65 9.90 1.33 -2.68
C LEU A 65 11.13 2.05 -2.14
N THR A 66 12.20 2.16 -2.92
CA THR A 66 13.47 2.72 -2.46
C THR A 66 13.36 4.24 -2.31
N VAL A 67 13.78 4.75 -1.15
CA VAL A 67 13.82 6.20 -0.89
C VAL A 67 14.94 6.82 -1.74
N PRO A 68 14.69 7.92 -2.49
CA PRO A 68 15.71 8.58 -3.30
C PRO A 68 16.97 8.95 -2.51
N ARG A 69 18.14 8.89 -3.16
CA ARG A 69 19.42 9.29 -2.54
C ARG A 69 19.37 10.79 -2.20
N GLY A 70 19.77 11.14 -0.98
CA GLY A 70 19.73 12.52 -0.46
C GLY A 70 18.44 12.86 0.30
N SER A 71 17.37 12.06 0.15
CA SER A 71 16.17 12.13 0.98
C SER A 71 16.33 11.21 2.17
N TYR A 72 16.64 11.75 3.35
CA TYR A 72 16.49 11.11 4.67
C TYR A 72 16.92 9.63 4.82
N GLN A 73 17.89 9.18 4.03
CA GLN A 73 18.45 7.84 4.09
C GLN A 73 19.31 7.71 5.35
N ASN A 74 18.70 7.23 6.42
CA ASN A 74 19.39 6.98 7.67
C ASN A 74 19.61 5.46 7.82
N CYS A 75 20.87 5.04 7.93
CA CYS A 75 21.22 3.73 8.47
C CYS A 75 21.37 3.88 9.98
N LEU A 76 20.42 3.31 10.71
CA LEU A 76 20.38 3.34 12.16
C LEU A 76 20.93 2.04 12.70
N PHE A 77 21.65 2.13 13.81
CA PHE A 77 22.11 0.98 14.55
C PHE A 77 21.28 0.85 15.82
N SER A 78 20.54 -0.25 15.94
CA SER A 78 19.88 -0.65 17.18
C SER A 78 20.41 -2.03 17.57
N GLY A 79 21.24 -2.07 18.62
CA GLY A 79 21.97 -3.28 18.99
C GLY A 79 22.87 -3.79 17.86
N GLN A 80 22.77 -5.08 17.54
CA GLN A 80 23.51 -5.74 16.45
C GLN A 80 22.87 -5.59 15.06
N VAL A 81 21.72 -4.91 14.92
CA VAL A 81 21.00 -4.82 13.65
C VAL A 81 21.23 -3.45 13.00
N LYS A 82 21.92 -3.46 11.85
CA LYS A 82 21.97 -2.31 10.94
C LYS A 82 20.62 -2.18 10.23
N ILE A 83 19.83 -1.20 10.65
CA ILE A 83 18.55 -0.85 10.04
C ILE A 83 18.81 0.28 9.05
N CYS A 84 19.06 -0.05 7.79
CA CYS A 84 19.04 0.96 6.74
C CYS A 84 17.59 1.18 6.30
N ILE A 85 17.07 2.38 6.54
CA ILE A 85 15.83 2.84 5.92
C ILE A 85 16.15 3.11 4.46
N LYS A 86 16.16 2.04 3.65
CA LYS A 86 16.28 2.15 2.20
C LYS A 86 14.91 2.23 1.54
N SER A 87 13.83 1.93 2.26
CA SER A 87 12.47 1.88 1.75
C SER A 87 11.48 2.70 2.57
N PHE A 88 10.37 3.09 1.95
CA PHE A 88 9.26 3.79 2.62
C PHE A 88 8.46 2.93 3.61
N CYS A 89 8.68 1.61 3.60
CA CYS A 89 7.96 0.70 4.47
C CYS A 89 8.82 -0.46 4.95
N ARG A 90 8.32 -1.16 5.97
CA ARG A 90 8.86 -2.44 6.44
C ARG A 90 7.75 -3.37 6.90
N LEU A 91 7.80 -4.59 6.36
CA LEU A 91 6.92 -5.67 6.74
C LEU A 91 7.53 -6.49 7.88
N ILE A 92 6.79 -6.64 8.98
CA ILE A 92 7.13 -7.47 10.14
C ILE A 92 6.11 -8.59 10.22
N ARG A 93 6.55 -9.82 9.93
CA ARG A 93 5.71 -11.03 10.00
C ARG A 93 6.24 -12.00 11.02
N SER A 94 5.34 -12.72 11.68
CA SER A 94 5.71 -13.83 12.57
C SER A 94 4.71 -14.96 12.51
N LYS A 95 5.17 -16.22 12.56
CA LYS A 95 4.29 -17.40 12.48
C LYS A 95 3.38 -17.63 13.70
N ARG A 96 3.61 -16.96 14.84
CA ARG A 96 2.83 -17.14 16.08
C ARG A 96 2.60 -15.80 16.79
N ALA A 97 1.47 -15.65 17.49
CA ALA A 97 1.24 -14.52 18.40
C ALA A 97 2.23 -14.58 19.59
N GLY A 98 2.47 -13.43 20.25
CA GLY A 98 3.29 -13.38 21.48
C GLY A 98 4.81 -13.52 21.30
N VAL A 99 5.33 -13.55 20.07
CA VAL A 99 6.78 -13.75 19.80
C VAL A 99 7.62 -12.46 19.76
N GLY A 100 7.10 -11.35 20.30
CA GLY A 100 7.83 -10.09 20.38
C GLY A 100 7.84 -9.24 19.11
N LYS A 101 6.81 -9.32 18.25
CA LYS A 101 6.67 -8.43 17.08
C LYS A 101 6.63 -6.95 17.49
N SER A 102 5.81 -6.63 18.50
CA SER A 102 5.75 -5.29 19.09
C SER A 102 7.07 -4.86 19.71
N LEU A 103 7.86 -5.80 20.27
CA LEU A 103 9.22 -5.50 20.76
C LEU A 103 10.14 -5.13 19.60
N ARG A 104 10.12 -5.89 18.50
CA ARG A 104 10.92 -5.60 17.30
C ARG A 104 10.51 -4.27 16.63
N ARG A 105 9.22 -3.93 16.67
CA ARG A 105 8.73 -2.60 16.29
C ARG A 105 9.25 -1.52 17.24
N ASN A 106 9.16 -1.72 18.56
CA ASN A 106 9.64 -0.77 19.55
C ASN A 106 11.14 -0.53 19.43
N ASP A 107 11.93 -1.58 19.19
CA ASP A 107 13.37 -1.48 18.94
C ASP A 107 13.69 -0.69 17.67
N LEU A 108 12.86 -0.87 16.63
CA LEU A 108 12.95 -0.13 15.38
C LEU A 108 12.59 1.35 15.59
N VAL A 109 11.44 1.65 16.21
CA VAL A 109 11.02 3.01 16.53
C VAL A 109 12.04 3.70 17.44
N ALA A 110 12.56 3.01 18.45
CA ALA A 110 13.62 3.53 19.31
C ALA A 110 14.91 3.82 18.53
N ALA A 111 15.25 2.99 17.53
CA ALA A 111 16.33 3.27 16.61
C ALA A 111 16.07 4.54 15.79
N LEU A 112 14.86 4.67 15.21
CA LEU A 112 14.43 5.81 14.42
C LEU A 112 14.56 7.10 15.24
N ARG A 113 14.02 7.11 16.46
CA ARG A 113 14.03 8.27 17.35
C ARG A 113 15.42 8.72 17.82
N LYS A 114 16.46 7.90 17.71
CA LYS A 114 17.84 8.33 18.03
C LYS A 114 18.38 9.33 17.01
N ASP A 115 17.81 9.36 15.80
CA ASP A 115 18.12 10.34 14.80
C ASP A 115 17.22 11.57 14.93
N LYS A 116 17.83 12.73 15.14
CA LYS A 116 17.11 13.98 15.36
C LYS A 116 16.24 14.41 14.17
N LYS A 117 16.51 13.87 12.97
CA LYS A 117 15.70 14.12 11.76
C LYS A 117 14.45 13.24 11.68
N LEU A 118 14.30 12.27 12.58
CA LEU A 118 13.21 11.29 12.61
C LEU A 118 12.26 11.46 13.82
N HIS A 119 12.19 12.67 14.38
CA HIS A 119 11.35 13.00 15.54
C HIS A 119 9.87 13.33 15.21
N GLY A 120 9.30 12.77 14.14
CA GLY A 120 7.87 12.93 13.87
C GLY A 120 6.99 12.06 14.77
N LYS A 121 5.70 12.04 14.47
CA LYS A 121 4.69 11.26 15.19
C LYS A 121 4.92 9.76 14.99
N ASP A 122 4.60 8.97 16.00
CA ASP A 122 4.58 7.50 15.95
C ASP A 122 3.17 7.05 16.25
N ILE A 123 2.47 6.59 15.22
CA ILE A 123 1.03 6.32 15.26
C ILE A 123 0.81 4.85 15.02
N THR A 124 -0.12 4.28 15.77
CA THR A 124 -0.60 2.91 15.54
C THR A 124 -2.03 2.95 15.07
N ILE A 125 -2.29 2.31 13.94
CA ILE A 125 -3.62 2.11 13.37
C ILE A 125 -3.89 0.61 13.49
N PRO A 126 -4.70 0.20 14.48
CA PRO A 126 -5.05 -1.18 14.62
C PRO A 126 -6.16 -1.55 13.63
N ILE A 127 -6.00 -2.69 12.97
CA ILE A 127 -6.94 -3.18 11.96
C ILE A 127 -7.44 -4.55 12.41
N TYR A 128 -8.72 -4.59 12.79
CA TYR A 128 -9.39 -5.77 13.34
C TYR A 128 -10.57 -6.18 12.46
N LYS A 129 -10.78 -7.49 12.34
CA LYS A 129 -11.88 -8.14 11.59
C LYS A 129 -11.87 -7.90 10.08
N THR A 130 -11.89 -6.65 9.63
CA THR A 130 -11.98 -6.26 8.22
C THR A 130 -11.15 -5.02 7.93
N ILE A 131 -10.75 -4.83 6.67
CA ILE A 131 -10.15 -3.57 6.22
C ILE A 131 -11.26 -2.52 6.09
N ASP A 132 -11.16 -1.44 6.87
CA ASP A 132 -12.01 -0.26 6.77
C ASP A 132 -11.14 0.94 6.34
N THR A 133 -11.16 1.24 5.05
CA THR A 133 -10.35 2.34 4.48
C THR A 133 -10.77 3.70 5.02
N ASP A 134 -12.05 3.90 5.34
CA ASP A 134 -12.57 5.16 5.86
C ASP A 134 -12.02 5.40 7.27
N HIS A 135 -12.03 4.36 8.11
CA HIS A 135 -11.41 4.40 9.43
C HIS A 135 -9.90 4.68 9.37
N ILE A 136 -9.18 4.02 8.46
CA ILE A 136 -7.74 4.22 8.28
C ILE A 136 -7.45 5.67 7.86
N ILE A 137 -8.17 6.20 6.87
CA ILE A 137 -8.00 7.58 6.40
C ILE A 137 -8.36 8.57 7.50
N HIS A 138 -9.46 8.35 8.23
CA HIS A 138 -9.85 9.18 9.35
C HIS A 138 -8.73 9.23 10.39
N ARG A 139 -8.20 8.06 10.80
CA ARG A 139 -7.14 7.99 11.81
C ARG A 139 -5.86 8.67 11.36
N LEU A 140 -5.47 8.46 10.10
CA LEU A 140 -4.33 9.14 9.50
C LEU A 140 -4.55 10.65 9.53
N THR A 141 -5.70 11.14 9.06
CA THR A 141 -6.00 12.56 8.99
C THR A 141 -6.09 13.22 10.37
N GLU A 142 -6.70 12.55 11.35
CA GLU A 142 -6.82 13.02 12.73
C GLU A 142 -5.45 13.12 13.41
N GLU A 143 -4.68 12.02 13.36
CA GLU A 143 -3.43 11.92 14.09
C GLU A 143 -2.35 12.79 13.50
N LEU A 144 -2.34 12.91 12.17
CA LEU A 144 -1.30 13.59 11.49
C LEU A 144 -1.77 15.09 11.25
N GLY A 145 -3.01 15.39 10.82
CA GLY A 145 -3.52 16.73 10.43
C GLY A 145 -3.62 17.03 8.91
N ASN A 146 -4.12 18.20 8.50
CA ASN A 146 -4.25 18.59 7.08
C ASN A 146 -3.05 19.39 6.53
N GLY A 147 -1.98 19.58 7.30
CA GLY A 147 -0.89 20.51 6.97
C GLY A 147 0.43 20.15 7.62
N TYR A 148 1.01 19.02 7.24
CA TYR A 148 2.35 18.65 7.71
C TYR A 148 3.38 19.62 7.22
N THR A 149 4.24 20.02 8.14
CA THR A 149 5.56 20.48 7.78
C THR A 149 6.37 19.29 7.25
N ASP A 150 6.89 19.41 6.02
CA ASP A 150 7.77 18.46 5.32
C ASP A 150 9.07 18.09 6.06
N SER A 151 9.23 18.54 7.30
CA SER A 151 10.50 18.52 8.04
C SER A 151 10.66 17.33 8.99
N LEU A 152 9.61 16.59 9.35
CA LEU A 152 9.69 15.51 10.34
C LEU A 152 9.19 14.17 9.80
N HIS A 153 9.93 13.08 10.09
CA HIS A 153 9.54 11.74 9.67
C HIS A 153 8.52 11.14 10.61
N ASN A 154 7.35 10.80 10.09
CA ASN A 154 6.30 10.14 10.85
C ASN A 154 6.39 8.62 10.66
N THR A 155 6.33 7.88 11.77
CA THR A 155 6.22 6.42 11.74
C THR A 155 4.75 6.04 11.86
N ILE A 156 4.25 5.29 10.88
CA ILE A 156 2.87 4.81 10.84
C ILE A 156 2.91 3.30 10.96
N HIS A 157 2.36 2.77 12.04
CA HIS A 157 2.28 1.35 12.31
C HIS A 157 0.88 0.84 11.97
N LEU A 158 0.79 -0.04 10.98
CA LEU A 158 -0.43 -0.81 10.68
C LEU A 158 -0.35 -2.12 11.45
N ASP A 159 -1.16 -2.24 12.50
CA ASP A 159 -1.25 -3.45 13.33
C ASP A 159 -2.40 -4.30 12.83
N ILE A 160 -2.11 -5.22 11.90
CA ILE A 160 -3.12 -6.06 11.25
C ILE A 160 -3.29 -7.33 12.06
N ALA A 161 -4.46 -7.43 12.69
CA ALA A 161 -4.83 -8.57 13.50
C ALA A 161 -4.93 -9.86 12.67
N HIS A 162 -4.74 -11.00 13.33
CA HIS A 162 -4.70 -12.31 12.66
C HIS A 162 -6.04 -12.74 12.04
N GLU A 163 -7.13 -12.18 12.54
CA GLU A 163 -8.49 -12.44 12.08
C GLU A 163 -8.80 -11.74 10.75
N VAL A 164 -7.97 -10.80 10.31
CA VAL A 164 -8.13 -10.11 9.04
C VAL A 164 -7.58 -10.99 7.92
N ASP A 165 -8.48 -11.69 7.23
CA ASP A 165 -8.13 -12.71 6.23
C ASP A 165 -8.31 -12.27 4.77
N SER A 166 -8.84 -11.07 4.55
CA SER A 166 -9.20 -10.53 3.23
C SER A 166 -8.93 -9.02 3.13
N GLY A 167 -8.65 -8.54 1.91
CA GLY A 167 -8.44 -7.12 1.59
C GLY A 167 -7.09 -6.54 2.02
N VAL A 168 -6.23 -7.30 2.72
CA VAL A 168 -4.92 -6.82 3.15
C VAL A 168 -3.99 -6.57 1.96
N ASP A 169 -4.03 -7.44 0.96
CA ASP A 169 -3.29 -7.29 -0.28
C ASP A 169 -3.70 -6.04 -1.06
N GLU A 170 -5.01 -5.78 -1.19
CA GLU A 170 -5.53 -4.56 -1.80
C GLU A 170 -5.10 -3.30 -1.03
N LEU A 171 -5.24 -3.31 0.30
CA LEU A 171 -4.79 -2.20 1.15
C LEU A 171 -3.30 -1.93 0.95
N LEU A 172 -2.46 -2.96 1.01
CA LEU A 172 -1.02 -2.81 0.89
C LEU A 172 -0.62 -2.39 -0.52
N PHE A 173 -1.27 -2.92 -1.55
CA PHE A 173 -1.02 -2.49 -2.92
C PHE A 173 -1.32 -1.00 -3.09
N ASN A 174 -2.51 -0.56 -2.67
CA ASN A 174 -2.93 0.83 -2.79
C ASN A 174 -2.03 1.76 -1.94
N LEU A 175 -1.89 1.48 -0.65
CA LEU A 175 -1.18 2.37 0.27
C LEU A 175 0.35 2.39 0.05
N ILE A 176 0.96 1.25 -0.28
CA ILE A 176 2.42 1.12 -0.34
C ILE A 176 2.94 1.23 -1.77
N ILE A 177 2.28 0.59 -2.75
CA ILE A 177 2.72 0.62 -4.16
C ILE A 177 2.15 1.84 -4.87
N LEU A 178 0.83 2.05 -4.83
CA LEU A 178 0.19 3.21 -5.47
C LEU A 178 0.33 4.49 -4.64
N ARG A 179 0.77 4.37 -3.37
CA ARG A 179 0.99 5.49 -2.45
C ARG A 179 -0.29 6.25 -2.12
N SER A 180 -1.46 5.66 -2.31
CA SER A 180 -2.74 6.30 -2.03
C SER A 180 -3.83 5.31 -1.65
N ILE A 181 -4.77 5.77 -0.82
CA ILE A 181 -6.02 5.06 -0.52
C ILE A 181 -7.17 6.06 -0.61
N VAL A 182 -8.36 5.56 -0.95
CA VAL A 182 -9.54 6.39 -1.18
C VAL A 182 -10.68 5.89 -0.31
N SER A 183 -11.33 6.81 0.39
CA SER A 183 -12.52 6.54 1.19
C SER A 183 -13.75 6.30 0.32
N SER A 184 -14.80 5.76 0.91
CA SER A 184 -16.11 5.60 0.27
C SER A 184 -16.72 6.93 -0.22
N GLU A 185 -16.37 8.04 0.41
CA GLU A 185 -16.80 9.40 0.02
C GLU A 185 -15.86 10.06 -1.01
N GLY A 186 -14.80 9.38 -1.44
CA GLY A 186 -13.85 9.90 -2.43
C GLY A 186 -12.75 10.79 -1.84
N VAL A 187 -12.66 10.92 -0.50
CA VAL A 187 -11.49 11.53 0.16
C VAL A 187 -10.27 10.67 -0.10
N VAL A 188 -9.22 11.28 -0.64
CA VAL A 188 -7.96 10.61 -0.99
C VAL A 188 -6.92 10.90 0.08
N TRP A 189 -6.33 9.84 0.64
CA TRP A 189 -5.09 9.94 1.41
C TRP A 189 -3.90 9.62 0.51
N GLN A 190 -2.99 10.59 0.35
CA GLN A 190 -1.74 10.41 -0.38
C GLN A 190 -0.57 10.25 0.60
N ALA A 191 0.13 9.12 0.53
CA ALA A 191 1.29 8.85 1.37
C ALA A 191 2.46 9.78 1.00
N GLN A 192 3.08 10.37 2.03
CA GLN A 192 4.18 11.34 1.89
C GLN A 192 5.55 10.66 2.01
N ASN A 193 6.58 11.21 1.37
CA ASN A 193 7.92 10.62 1.38
C ASN A 193 8.60 10.66 2.76
N THR A 194 8.12 11.52 3.66
CA THR A 194 8.53 11.61 5.06
C THR A 194 7.85 10.56 5.95
N GLN A 195 6.91 9.79 5.44
CA GLN A 195 6.21 8.76 6.20
C GLN A 195 6.87 7.40 6.04
N TYR A 196 7.06 6.70 7.16
CA TYR A 196 7.60 5.36 7.22
C TYR A 196 6.55 4.38 7.75
N TYR A 197 6.13 3.45 6.90
CA TYR A 197 5.08 2.49 7.22
C TYR A 197 5.66 1.20 7.78
N ILE A 198 5.36 0.88 9.04
CA ILE A 198 5.63 -0.44 9.63
C ILE A 198 4.35 -1.25 9.53
N ILE A 199 4.40 -2.37 8.82
CA ILE A 199 3.25 -3.26 8.64
C ILE A 199 3.50 -4.49 9.49
N GLU A 200 2.71 -4.68 10.53
CA GLU A 200 2.71 -5.89 11.34
C GLU A 200 1.53 -6.77 10.91
N CYS A 201 1.81 -7.99 10.48
CA CYS A 201 0.77 -8.96 10.15
C CYS A 201 1.22 -10.41 10.36
N MET A 202 0.25 -11.32 10.46
CA MET A 202 0.52 -12.76 10.40
C MET A 202 0.79 -13.19 8.95
N PRO A 203 1.46 -14.34 8.71
CA PRO A 203 1.65 -14.85 7.37
C PRO A 203 0.31 -15.00 6.66
N PHE A 204 0.17 -14.41 5.48
CA PHE A 204 -0.97 -14.62 4.61
C PHE A 204 -1.04 -16.11 4.26
N THR A 205 -2.05 -16.80 4.78
CA THR A 205 -2.35 -18.16 4.33
C THR A 205 -3.04 -18.03 2.98
N ARG A 206 -2.34 -18.31 1.88
CA ARG A 206 -3.04 -18.62 0.63
C ARG A 206 -3.91 -19.84 0.90
N LYS A 207 -5.23 -19.66 0.93
CA LYS A 207 -6.13 -20.78 0.68
C LYS A 207 -5.88 -21.15 -0.78
N VAL A 208 -5.17 -22.26 -0.99
CA VAL A 208 -5.12 -22.90 -2.31
C VAL A 208 -6.49 -23.53 -2.46
N SER A 209 -7.40 -22.85 -3.14
CA SER A 209 -8.65 -23.41 -3.65
C SER A 209 -8.38 -24.15 -4.95
#